data_AF-D1C6P2-F1
#
_entry.id   AF-D1C6P2-F1
#
_cell.length_a   1.000
_cell.length_b   1.000
_cell.length_c   1.000
_cell.angle_alpha   90.00
_cell.angle_beta   90.00
_cell.angle_gamma   90.00
#
_symmetry.space_group_name_H-M   'P 1'
#
loop_
_entity.id
_entity.type
_entity.pdbx_description
1 polymer ?
#
loop_
_entity_poly.entity_id
_entity_poly.type
_entity_poly.pdbx_seq_one_letter_code
_entity_poly.pdbx_strand_id
1 'polypeptide(L)'
;MTTQKGAQRRQRRRISGEIEDRIAVLAQREPRWSAGQIYEQLLLEYDEKKLKSPPPSKRTVERIVKEWRGVDLTGPWNLYTAAPEDVPLVLPVLAAVINWTQGAITSLTNGEARIIANIRSVAPDFGLVDSFLWARLYRRRIENNEPTDDFDAYLSYAPWRDENRRALYRKAVEQGWVREVPRAFILHHENGEITTTNVF
;
A
#
# COMPACT_ATOMS: atom_id res chain seq x y z
N MET A 1 -8.39 34.18 -2.86
CA MET A 1 -6.92 34.02 -2.75
C MET A 1 -6.64 33.34 -1.42
N THR A 2 -6.43 32.03 -1.43
CA THR A 2 -6.26 31.23 -0.21
C THR A 2 -4.88 30.59 -0.23
N THR A 3 -4.05 31.00 0.71
CA THR A 3 -2.63 30.69 0.88
C THR A 3 -2.39 29.17 0.93
N GLN A 4 -1.51 28.68 0.05
CA GLN A 4 -0.96 27.32 0.10
C GLN A 4 -0.23 27.13 1.44
N LYS A 5 -0.80 26.29 2.31
CA LYS A 5 -0.15 25.83 3.54
C LYS A 5 1.01 24.93 3.13
N GLY A 6 2.22 25.37 3.46
CA GLY A 6 3.48 24.72 3.05
C GLY A 6 3.50 23.22 3.36
N ALA A 7 4.03 22.45 2.40
CA ALA A 7 4.33 21.04 2.55
C ALA A 7 5.12 20.81 3.85
N GLN A 8 4.50 20.17 4.84
CA GLN A 8 5.21 19.67 6.01
C GLN A 8 6.14 18.55 5.54
N ARG A 9 7.37 18.91 5.17
CA ARG A 9 8.46 17.96 4.93
C ARG A 9 8.60 17.09 6.17
N ARG A 10 8.25 15.81 6.06
CA ARG A 10 8.46 14.80 7.10
C ARG A 10 9.92 14.89 7.53
N GLN A 11 10.16 15.27 8.79
CA GLN A 11 11.51 15.34 9.35
C GLN A 11 12.08 13.91 9.23
N ARG A 12 13.02 13.71 8.29
CA ARG A 12 13.60 12.38 7.99
C ARG A 12 14.03 11.74 9.30
N ARG A 13 13.36 10.64 9.64
CA ARG A 13 13.68 9.87 10.85
C ARG A 13 15.10 9.35 10.71
N ARG A 14 15.82 9.23 11.82
CA ARG A 14 17.14 8.57 11.86
C ARG A 14 16.97 7.05 11.80
N ILE A 15 16.26 6.55 10.79
CA ILE A 15 16.09 5.13 10.49
C ILE A 15 16.40 4.91 9.01
N SER A 16 16.88 3.72 8.67
CA SER A 16 17.08 3.36 7.27
C SER A 16 15.74 3.37 6.53
N GLY A 17 15.72 3.89 5.30
CA GLY A 17 14.54 3.88 4.44
C GLY A 17 14.03 2.46 4.18
N GLU A 18 14.94 1.51 4.01
CA GLU A 18 14.64 0.07 3.88
C GLU A 18 13.79 -0.46 5.04
N ILE A 19 14.12 -0.07 6.28
CA ILE A 19 13.39 -0.51 7.47
C ILE A 19 12.04 0.20 7.58
N GLU A 20 11.98 1.48 7.25
CA GLU A 20 10.71 2.21 7.25
C GLU A 20 9.73 1.62 6.23
N ASP A 21 10.22 1.29 5.04
CA ASP A 21 9.46 0.61 3.99
C ASP A 21 9.06 -0.80 4.43
N ARG A 22 9.94 -1.55 5.10
CA ARG A 22 9.59 -2.89 5.58
C ARG A 22 8.51 -2.85 6.66
N ILE A 23 8.60 -1.93 7.61
CA ILE A 23 7.54 -1.71 8.62
C ILE A 23 6.23 -1.35 7.93
N ALA A 24 6.27 -0.47 6.92
CA ALA A 24 5.08 -0.08 6.15
C ALA A 24 4.38 -1.28 5.53
N VAL A 25 5.16 -2.18 4.94
CA VAL A 25 4.68 -3.37 4.24
C VAL A 25 4.06 -4.34 5.21
N LEU A 26 4.75 -4.65 6.30
CA LEU A 26 4.22 -5.54 7.35
C LEU A 26 2.97 -4.94 8.00
N ALA A 27 2.95 -3.63 8.26
CA ALA A 27 1.79 -2.96 8.85
C ALA A 27 0.52 -3.05 7.97
N GLN A 28 0.70 -3.11 6.65
CA GLN A 28 -0.39 -3.21 5.68
C GLN A 28 -0.78 -4.64 5.33
N ARG A 29 0.21 -5.50 5.04
CA ARG A 29 0.00 -6.90 4.64
C ARG A 29 -0.43 -7.79 5.79
N GLU A 30 -0.03 -7.45 7.01
CA GLU A 30 -0.35 -8.22 8.20
C GLU A 30 -1.25 -7.40 9.14
N PRO A 31 -2.52 -7.13 8.76
CA PRO A 31 -3.40 -6.27 9.56
C PRO A 31 -3.68 -6.83 10.95
N ARG A 32 -3.56 -8.15 11.13
CA ARG A 32 -3.75 -8.84 12.42
C ARG A 32 -2.53 -8.77 13.33
N TRP A 33 -1.34 -8.53 12.79
CA TRP A 33 -0.13 -8.54 13.61
C TRP A 33 -0.08 -7.31 14.49
N SER A 34 0.24 -7.47 15.76
CA SER A 34 0.58 -6.36 16.64
C SER A 34 1.90 -5.70 16.20
N ALA A 35 2.14 -4.46 16.61
CA ALA A 35 3.44 -3.82 16.40
C ALA A 35 4.60 -4.61 17.06
N GLY A 36 4.31 -5.35 18.13
CA GLY A 36 5.27 -6.29 18.73
C GLY A 36 5.63 -7.43 17.79
N GLN A 37 4.65 -8.09 17.17
CA GLN A 37 4.90 -9.15 16.18
C GLN A 37 5.67 -8.63 14.95
N ILE A 38 5.34 -7.41 14.49
CA ILE A 38 6.12 -6.75 13.43
C ILE A 38 7.57 -6.51 13.87
N TYR A 39 7.80 -6.10 15.12
CA TYR A 39 9.15 -5.92 15.65
C TYR A 39 9.94 -7.24 15.73
N GLU A 40 9.32 -8.31 16.24
CA GLU A 40 9.95 -9.64 16.27
C GLU A 40 10.30 -10.13 14.85
N GLN A 41 9.41 -9.91 13.88
CA GLN A 41 9.67 -10.25 12.49
C GLN A 41 10.87 -9.48 11.91
N LEU A 42 11.02 -8.20 12.25
CA LEU A 42 12.17 -7.42 11.79
C LEU A 42 13.49 -7.90 12.40
N LEU A 43 13.47 -8.36 13.65
CA LEU A 43 14.63 -8.98 14.28
C LEU A 43 15.02 -10.27 13.55
N LEU A 44 14.05 -11.15 13.29
CA LEU A 44 14.27 -12.38 12.53
C LEU A 44 14.85 -12.10 11.14
N GLU A 45 14.28 -11.14 10.40
CA GLU A 45 14.76 -10.79 9.05
C GLU A 45 16.16 -10.17 9.07
N TYR A 46 16.51 -9.44 10.13
CA TYR A 46 17.86 -8.91 10.30
C TYR A 46 18.87 -10.01 10.63
N ASP A 47 18.53 -10.93 11.54
CA ASP A 47 19.38 -12.07 11.91
C ASP A 47 19.63 -13.01 10.72
N GLU A 48 18.61 -13.18 9.87
CA GLU A 48 18.70 -13.91 8.59
C GLU A 48 19.43 -13.13 7.48
N LYS A 49 19.93 -11.91 7.77
CA LYS A 49 20.62 -11.01 6.83
C LYS A 49 19.78 -10.59 5.62
N LYS A 50 18.44 -10.63 5.73
CA LYS A 50 17.51 -10.12 4.72
C LYS A 50 17.41 -8.60 4.77
N LEU A 51 17.69 -7.99 5.92
CA LEU A 51 17.76 -6.55 6.11
C LEU A 51 19.20 -6.10 6.28
N LYS A 52 19.61 -5.04 5.58
CA LYS A 52 20.99 -4.51 5.67
C LYS A 52 21.21 -3.66 6.91
N SER A 53 20.14 -3.10 7.46
CA SER A 53 20.16 -2.18 8.59
C SER A 53 19.52 -2.82 9.82
N PRO A 54 20.04 -2.56 11.04
CA PRO A 54 19.42 -3.07 12.26
C PRO A 54 18.02 -2.46 12.46
N PRO A 55 17.06 -3.22 12.99
CA PRO A 55 15.74 -2.70 13.36
C PRO A 55 15.86 -1.58 14.42
N PRO A 56 15.03 -0.53 14.36
CA PRO A 56 14.98 0.49 15.40
C PRO A 56 14.32 -0.08 16.66
N SER A 57 14.32 0.69 17.75
CA SER A 57 13.67 0.24 18.98
C SER A 57 12.19 -0.13 18.79
N LYS A 58 11.69 -1.08 19.58
CA LYS A 58 10.27 -1.50 19.58
C LYS A 58 9.29 -0.32 19.65
N ARG A 59 9.57 0.67 20.50
CA ARG A 59 8.77 1.91 20.61
C ARG A 59 8.71 2.70 19.30
N THR A 60 9.81 2.69 18.55
CA THR A 60 9.86 3.35 17.22
C THR A 60 9.02 2.58 16.21
N VAL A 61 9.09 1.25 16.21
CA VAL A 61 8.22 0.41 15.37
C VAL A 61 6.75 0.63 15.73
N GLU A 62 6.38 0.59 17.00
CA GLU A 62 5.01 0.88 17.47
C GLU A 62 4.49 2.23 16.97
N ARG A 63 5.30 3.29 17.08
CA ARG A 63 4.94 4.60 16.57
C ARG A 63 4.73 4.59 15.06
N ILE A 64 5.64 3.97 14.30
CA ILE A 64 5.54 3.91 12.83
C ILE A 64 4.33 3.07 12.41
N VAL A 65 4.07 1.94 13.05
CA VAL A 65 2.89 1.10 12.80
C VAL A 65 1.60 1.86 13.12
N LYS A 66 1.54 2.59 14.24
CA LYS A 66 0.38 3.42 14.58
C LYS A 66 0.13 4.50 13.52
N GLU A 67 1.18 5.13 13.00
CA GLU A 67 1.04 6.08 11.91
C GLU A 67 0.61 5.40 10.60
N TRP A 68 1.10 4.19 10.29
CA TRP A 68 0.66 3.40 9.13
C TRP A 68 -0.78 2.94 9.20
N ARG A 69 -1.24 2.56 10.39
CA ARG A 69 -2.61 2.13 10.65
C ARG A 69 -3.51 3.27 11.13
N GLY A 70 -3.07 4.52 10.99
CA GLY A 70 -3.78 5.69 11.47
C GLY A 70 -5.24 5.71 11.01
N VAL A 71 -6.10 6.26 11.86
CA VAL A 71 -7.54 6.36 11.60
C VAL A 71 -7.76 7.31 10.43
N ASP A 72 -8.41 6.79 9.38
CA ASP A 72 -8.95 7.64 8.32
C ASP A 72 -10.14 8.43 8.87
N LEU A 73 -10.06 9.76 8.76
CA LEU A 73 -11.06 10.69 9.28
C LEU A 73 -12.27 10.86 8.35
N THR A 74 -12.27 10.26 7.16
CA THR A 74 -13.40 10.31 6.22
C THR A 74 -14.60 9.46 6.66
N GLY A 75 -14.45 8.70 7.75
CA GLY A 75 -15.49 7.84 8.29
C GLY A 75 -15.69 6.55 7.48
N PRO A 76 -16.54 5.64 7.99
CA PRO A 76 -16.81 4.38 7.32
C PRO A 76 -17.58 4.62 6.02
N TRP A 77 -17.22 3.86 4.98
CA TRP A 77 -17.99 3.77 3.76
C TRP A 77 -19.28 2.98 3.99
N ASN A 78 -20.37 3.44 3.38
CA ASN A 78 -21.70 2.84 3.50
C ASN A 78 -22.37 2.78 2.12
N LEU A 79 -22.91 1.61 1.80
CA LEU A 79 -23.66 1.35 0.56
C LEU A 79 -24.82 2.34 0.34
N TYR A 80 -25.52 2.73 1.40
CA TYR A 80 -26.67 3.65 1.33
C TYR A 80 -26.29 5.05 0.82
N THR A 81 -25.09 5.51 1.14
CA THR A 81 -24.60 6.84 0.76
C THR A 81 -23.61 6.80 -0.40
N ALA A 82 -23.28 5.62 -0.92
CA ALA A 82 -22.33 5.46 -2.00
C ALA A 82 -22.92 5.90 -3.34
N ALA A 83 -22.07 6.43 -4.23
CA ALA A 83 -22.44 6.66 -5.62
C ALA A 83 -22.74 5.30 -6.30
N PRO A 84 -23.87 5.13 -7.00
CA PRO A 84 -24.24 3.85 -7.62
C PRO A 84 -23.16 3.24 -8.51
N GLU A 85 -22.39 4.08 -9.22
CA GLU A 85 -21.27 3.70 -10.08
C GLU A 85 -20.06 3.14 -9.33
N ASP A 86 -19.84 3.54 -8.08
CA ASP A 86 -18.72 3.08 -7.26
C ASP A 86 -19.01 1.71 -6.63
N VAL A 87 -20.28 1.43 -6.34
CA VAL A 87 -20.73 0.19 -5.69
C VAL A 87 -20.17 -1.09 -6.34
N PRO A 88 -20.31 -1.32 -7.66
CA PRO A 88 -19.79 -2.53 -8.30
C PRO A 88 -18.26 -2.61 -8.30
N LEU A 89 -17.57 -1.48 -8.11
CA LEU A 89 -16.11 -1.42 -8.06
C LEU A 89 -15.57 -1.72 -6.64
N VAL A 90 -16.30 -1.26 -5.60
CA VAL A 90 -15.86 -1.31 -4.20
C VAL A 90 -16.29 -2.61 -3.50
N LEU A 91 -17.52 -3.10 -3.72
CA LEU A 91 -18.02 -4.28 -3.00
C LEU A 91 -17.19 -5.56 -3.23
N PRO A 92 -16.75 -5.88 -4.46
CA PRO A 92 -15.87 -7.05 -4.68
C PRO A 92 -14.54 -6.92 -3.93
N VAL A 93 -14.00 -5.70 -3.84
CA VAL A 93 -12.77 -5.43 -3.08
C VAL A 93 -12.99 -5.65 -1.58
N LEU A 94 -14.08 -5.12 -1.02
CA LEU A 94 -14.42 -5.34 0.40
C LEU A 94 -14.57 -6.83 0.70
N ALA A 95 -15.27 -7.60 -0.15
CA ALA A 95 -15.41 -9.04 0.02
C ALA A 95 -14.06 -9.78 -0.01
N ALA A 96 -13.18 -9.43 -0.96
CA ALA A 96 -11.84 -9.99 -1.04
C ALA A 96 -10.99 -9.66 0.20
N VAL A 97 -11.09 -8.42 0.71
CA VAL A 97 -10.38 -7.98 1.92
C VAL A 97 -10.88 -8.70 3.16
N ILE A 98 -12.20 -8.89 3.32
CA ILE A 98 -12.77 -9.66 4.43
C ILE A 98 -12.21 -11.09 4.42
N ASN A 99 -12.20 -11.73 3.26
CA ASN A 99 -11.68 -13.10 3.12
C ASN A 99 -10.18 -13.18 3.39
N TRP A 100 -9.40 -12.31 2.76
CA TRP A 100 -7.94 -12.25 2.92
C TRP A 100 -7.52 -11.99 4.37
N THR A 101 -8.22 -11.09 5.05
CA THR A 101 -7.94 -10.75 6.46
C THR A 101 -8.64 -11.66 7.46
N GLN A 102 -9.42 -12.65 7.00
CA GLN A 102 -10.25 -13.53 7.81
C GLN A 102 -11.15 -12.75 8.79
N GLY A 103 -11.78 -11.67 8.30
CA GLY A 103 -12.69 -10.83 9.07
C GLY A 103 -12.01 -9.82 10.00
N ALA A 104 -10.69 -9.67 9.98
CA ALA A 104 -10.04 -8.61 10.76
C ALA A 104 -10.36 -7.20 10.23
N ILE A 105 -10.67 -7.08 8.93
CA ILE A 105 -11.17 -5.87 8.30
C ILE A 105 -12.53 -6.18 7.68
N THR A 106 -13.58 -5.54 8.18
CA THR A 106 -14.98 -5.75 7.75
C THR A 106 -15.62 -4.50 7.15
N SER A 107 -14.91 -3.38 7.13
CA SER A 107 -15.37 -2.13 6.54
C SER A 107 -14.21 -1.39 5.89
N LEU A 108 -14.56 -0.57 4.89
CA LEU A 108 -13.67 0.40 4.25
C LEU A 108 -14.04 1.80 4.74
N THR A 109 -13.14 2.74 4.57
CA THR A 109 -13.44 4.16 4.76
C THR A 109 -13.89 4.80 3.45
N ASN A 110 -14.52 5.98 3.52
CA ASN A 110 -14.90 6.72 2.31
C ASN A 110 -13.69 7.09 1.44
N GLY A 111 -12.56 7.44 2.07
CA GLY A 111 -11.30 7.72 1.39
C GLY A 111 -10.75 6.49 0.66
N GLU A 112 -10.74 5.33 1.32
CA GLU A 112 -10.33 4.06 0.70
C GLU A 112 -11.25 3.70 -0.47
N ALA A 113 -12.56 3.73 -0.27
CA ALA A 113 -13.54 3.38 -1.29
C ALA A 113 -13.43 4.25 -2.55
N ARG A 114 -13.21 5.57 -2.39
CA ARG A 114 -13.04 6.49 -3.51
C ARG A 114 -11.81 6.16 -4.35
N ILE A 115 -10.68 5.88 -3.71
CA ILE A 115 -9.45 5.54 -4.43
C ILE A 115 -9.59 4.15 -5.08
N ILE A 116 -10.22 3.19 -4.40
CA ILE A 116 -10.54 1.88 -4.98
C ILE A 116 -11.37 2.04 -6.25
N ALA A 117 -12.44 2.83 -6.22
CA ALA A 117 -13.28 3.08 -7.39
C ALA A 117 -12.47 3.68 -8.55
N ASN A 118 -11.60 4.65 -8.28
CA ASN A 118 -10.72 5.24 -9.29
C ASN A 118 -9.73 4.22 -9.89
N ILE A 119 -9.07 3.39 -9.06
CA ILE A 119 -8.15 2.35 -9.55
C ILE A 119 -8.91 1.33 -10.39
N ARG A 120 -10.04 0.85 -9.90
CA ARG A 120 -10.83 -0.22 -10.52
C ARG A 120 -11.54 0.25 -11.79
N SER A 121 -11.82 1.56 -11.94
CA SER A 121 -12.40 2.09 -13.18
C SER A 121 -11.41 2.12 -14.34
N VAL A 122 -10.13 2.40 -14.07
CA VAL A 122 -9.06 2.40 -15.10
C VAL A 122 -8.39 1.04 -15.28
N ALA A 123 -8.41 0.22 -14.23
CA ALA A 123 -7.77 -1.09 -14.18
C ALA A 123 -8.69 -2.12 -13.51
N PRO A 124 -9.80 -2.52 -14.17
CA PRO A 124 -10.78 -3.47 -13.62
C PRO A 124 -10.24 -4.89 -13.44
N ASP A 125 -9.11 -5.20 -14.06
CA ASP A 125 -8.35 -6.44 -13.96
C ASP A 125 -7.25 -6.38 -12.88
N PHE A 126 -7.03 -5.23 -12.23
CA PHE A 126 -6.08 -5.11 -11.14
C PHE A 126 -6.57 -5.89 -9.90
N GLY A 127 -5.64 -6.53 -9.17
CA GLY A 127 -5.96 -7.38 -8.04
C GLY A 127 -6.90 -6.71 -7.03
N LEU A 128 -7.88 -7.44 -6.53
CA LEU A 128 -8.87 -6.88 -5.58
C LEU A 128 -8.20 -6.47 -4.27
N VAL A 129 -7.36 -7.34 -3.70
CA VAL A 129 -6.60 -7.03 -2.48
C VAL A 129 -5.54 -5.96 -2.75
N ASP A 130 -4.86 -6.02 -3.90
CA ASP A 130 -3.92 -4.98 -4.32
C ASP A 130 -4.57 -3.60 -4.40
N SER A 131 -5.78 -3.52 -4.97
CA SER A 131 -6.54 -2.26 -5.07
C SER A 131 -6.75 -1.63 -3.70
N PHE A 132 -7.04 -2.44 -2.67
CA PHE A 132 -7.17 -1.97 -1.30
C PHE A 132 -5.84 -1.53 -0.68
N LEU A 133 -4.77 -2.31 -0.85
CA LEU A 133 -3.43 -1.93 -0.36
C LEU A 133 -2.94 -0.63 -1.01
N TRP A 134 -3.16 -0.50 -2.31
CA TRP A 134 -2.85 0.69 -3.08
C TRP A 134 -3.69 1.89 -2.64
N ALA A 135 -4.97 1.69 -2.34
CA ALA A 135 -5.82 2.75 -1.82
C ALA A 135 -5.28 3.34 -0.51
N ARG A 136 -4.83 2.49 0.41
CA ARG A 136 -4.21 2.92 1.67
C ARG A 136 -2.91 3.69 1.44
N LEU A 137 -2.09 3.23 0.51
CA LEU A 137 -0.84 3.89 0.14
C LEU A 137 -1.07 5.26 -0.49
N TYR A 138 -1.92 5.33 -1.52
CA TYR A 138 -2.32 6.59 -2.16
C TYR A 138 -2.82 7.59 -1.12
N ARG A 139 -3.79 7.17 -0.29
CA ARG A 139 -4.38 8.03 0.73
C ARG A 139 -3.32 8.60 1.65
N ARG A 140 -2.44 7.75 2.19
CA ARG A 140 -1.37 8.19 3.08
C ARG A 140 -0.42 9.17 2.40
N ARG A 141 -0.04 8.90 1.15
CA ARG A 141 0.84 9.82 0.40
C ARG A 141 0.17 11.17 0.20
N ILE A 142 -1.11 11.18 -0.16
CA ILE A 142 -1.91 12.42 -0.26
C ILE A 142 -1.94 13.16 1.08
N GLU A 143 -2.23 12.46 2.19
CA GLU A 143 -2.25 13.04 3.54
C GLU A 143 -0.89 13.64 3.94
N ASN A 144 0.21 13.02 3.51
CA ASN A 144 1.57 13.47 3.78
C ASN A 144 2.11 14.49 2.75
N ASN A 145 1.33 14.87 1.73
CA ASN A 145 1.80 15.65 0.58
C ASN A 145 3.02 15.01 -0.12
N GLU A 146 3.07 13.68 -0.15
CA GLU A 146 4.06 12.91 -0.89
C GLU A 146 3.56 12.69 -2.32
N PRO A 147 4.46 12.68 -3.33
CA PRO A 147 4.06 12.42 -4.71
C PRO A 147 3.47 11.02 -4.91
N THR A 148 2.52 10.90 -5.84
CA THR A 148 1.86 9.64 -6.23
C THR A 148 2.09 9.26 -7.70
N ASP A 149 2.94 10.00 -8.39
CA ASP A 149 3.25 9.87 -9.82
C ASP A 149 3.88 8.52 -10.18
N ASP A 150 4.54 7.84 -9.25
CA ASP A 150 5.00 6.46 -9.40
C ASP A 150 3.83 5.46 -9.50
N PHE A 151 2.80 5.63 -8.67
CA PHE A 151 1.60 4.81 -8.75
C PHE A 151 0.81 5.09 -10.04
N ASP A 152 0.66 6.38 -10.39
CA ASP A 152 -0.02 6.80 -11.62
C ASP A 152 0.70 6.21 -12.86
N ALA A 153 2.04 6.25 -12.86
CA ALA A 153 2.86 5.65 -13.91
C ALA A 153 2.66 4.13 -13.97
N TYR A 154 2.74 3.42 -12.84
CA TYR A 154 2.55 1.97 -12.82
C TYR A 154 1.18 1.56 -13.34
N LEU A 155 0.11 2.27 -12.95
CA LEU A 155 -1.24 2.04 -13.48
C LEU A 155 -1.31 2.31 -14.98
N SER A 156 -0.61 3.33 -15.47
CA SER A 156 -0.57 3.70 -16.89
C SER A 156 0.13 2.64 -17.75
N TYR A 157 1.26 2.09 -17.29
CA TYR A 157 1.96 1.01 -18.00
C TYR A 157 1.21 -0.33 -17.90
N ALA A 158 0.52 -0.57 -16.77
CA ALA A 158 -0.16 -1.81 -16.43
C ALA A 158 0.72 -3.08 -16.55
N PRO A 159 1.89 -3.13 -15.88
CA PRO A 159 2.89 -4.20 -16.05
C PRO A 159 2.46 -5.58 -15.50
N TRP A 160 1.33 -5.65 -14.79
CA TRP A 160 0.75 -6.91 -14.33
C TRP A 160 0.00 -7.67 -15.42
N ARG A 161 -0.41 -7.00 -16.51
CA ARG A 161 -1.22 -7.60 -17.58
C ARG A 161 -0.44 -8.58 -18.46
N ASP A 162 0.80 -8.22 -18.80
CA ASP A 162 1.66 -9.02 -19.67
C ASP A 162 3.15 -8.63 -19.55
N GLU A 163 4.02 -9.52 -20.04
CA GLU A 163 5.48 -9.35 -19.94
C GLU A 163 6.01 -8.19 -20.79
N ASN A 164 5.33 -7.82 -21.89
CA ASN A 164 5.75 -6.70 -22.72
C ASN A 164 5.55 -5.38 -21.98
N ARG A 165 4.39 -5.18 -21.35
CA ARG A 165 4.11 -4.02 -20.49
C ARG A 165 5.05 -3.98 -19.29
N ARG A 166 5.36 -5.13 -18.71
CA ARG A 166 6.35 -5.25 -17.63
C ARG A 166 7.73 -4.80 -18.07
N ALA A 167 8.18 -5.24 -19.24
CA ALA A 167 9.46 -4.82 -19.82
C ALA A 167 9.48 -3.31 -20.13
N LEU A 168 8.40 -2.74 -20.67
CA LEU A 168 8.28 -1.30 -20.91
C LEU A 168 8.38 -0.48 -19.63
N TYR A 169 7.67 -0.89 -18.57
CA TYR A 169 7.75 -0.23 -17.27
C TYR A 169 9.16 -0.33 -16.68
N ARG A 170 9.79 -1.52 -16.69
CA ARG A 170 11.18 -1.69 -16.22
C ARG A 170 12.15 -0.78 -16.95
N LYS A 171 12.05 -0.72 -18.29
CA LYS A 171 12.86 0.19 -19.10
C LYS A 171 12.63 1.65 -18.71
N ALA A 172 11.38 2.08 -18.49
CA ALA A 172 11.09 3.44 -18.07
C ALA A 172 11.70 3.78 -16.69
N VAL A 173 11.71 2.81 -15.76
CA VAL A 173 12.39 2.93 -14.46
C VAL A 173 13.91 3.01 -14.63
N GLU A 174 14.51 2.12 -15.42
CA GLU A 174 15.96 2.08 -15.68
C GLU A 174 16.47 3.38 -16.34
N GLN A 175 15.66 3.98 -17.21
CA GLN A 175 15.95 5.26 -17.86
C GLN A 175 15.65 6.48 -16.96
N GLY A 176 15.11 6.27 -15.75
CA GLY A 176 14.77 7.33 -14.81
C GLY A 176 13.59 8.21 -15.23
N TRP A 177 12.78 7.76 -16.19
CA TRP A 177 11.58 8.49 -16.64
C TRP A 177 10.45 8.43 -15.61
N VAL A 178 10.38 7.33 -14.87
CA VAL A 178 9.41 7.11 -13.80
C VAL A 178 10.13 6.58 -12.57
N ARG A 179 9.56 6.86 -11.40
CA ARG A 179 10.03 6.30 -10.13
C ARG A 179 9.53 4.87 -9.97
N GLU A 180 10.37 3.97 -9.48
CA GLU A 180 9.97 2.60 -9.17
C GLU A 180 8.97 2.61 -8.00
N VAL A 181 7.78 2.06 -8.21
CA VAL A 181 6.88 1.71 -7.10
C VAL A 181 7.61 0.75 -6.17
N PRO A 182 7.65 0.98 -4.85
CA PRO A 182 8.41 0.11 -3.97
C PRO A 182 7.87 -1.32 -4.04
N ARG A 183 8.75 -2.27 -4.40
CA ARG A 183 8.40 -3.68 -4.68
C ARG A 183 7.58 -4.34 -3.59
N ALA A 184 7.82 -3.95 -2.35
CA ALA A 184 7.15 -4.50 -1.20
C ALA A 184 5.63 -4.18 -1.16
N PHE A 185 5.15 -3.29 -2.03
CA PHE A 185 3.72 -2.96 -2.21
C PHE A 185 3.07 -3.61 -3.44
N ILE A 186 3.79 -4.42 -4.21
CA ILE A 186 3.24 -5.21 -5.31
C ILE A 186 3.05 -6.64 -4.79
N LEU A 187 1.81 -7.12 -4.64
CA LEU A 187 1.60 -8.56 -4.48
C LEU A 187 1.71 -9.17 -5.88
N HIS A 188 2.66 -10.08 -6.08
CA HIS A 188 2.66 -10.89 -7.29
C HIS A 188 1.54 -11.93 -7.15
N HIS A 189 0.42 -11.69 -7.83
CA HIS A 189 -0.57 -12.74 -8.10
C HIS A 189 -0.11 -13.55 -9.30
N GLU A 190 0.81 -14.50 -9.11
CA GLU A 190 0.95 -15.60 -10.07
C GLU A 190 -0.16 -16.61 -9.77
N ASN A 191 -1.12 -16.76 -10.70
CA ASN A 191 -2.10 -17.85 -10.75
C ASN A 191 -3.18 -17.90 -9.64
N GLY A 192 -3.66 -16.77 -9.12
CA GLY A 192 -4.83 -16.75 -8.24
C GLY A 192 -4.60 -17.30 -6.83
N GLU A 193 -3.39 -17.74 -6.51
CA GLU A 193 -2.94 -18.00 -5.15
C GLU A 193 -2.19 -16.78 -4.62
N ILE A 194 -2.41 -16.43 -3.35
CA ILE A 194 -1.56 -15.47 -2.65
C ILE A 194 -0.24 -16.19 -2.40
N THR A 195 0.63 -16.20 -3.40
CA THR A 195 2.02 -16.54 -3.15
C THR A 195 2.64 -15.33 -2.47
N THR A 196 2.96 -15.48 -1.19
CA THR A 196 4.07 -14.75 -0.58
C THR A 196 5.30 -15.14 -1.36
N THR A 197 5.52 -14.52 -2.53
CA THR A 197 6.77 -14.65 -3.24
C THR A 197 7.80 -13.91 -2.39
N ASN A 198 8.37 -14.64 -1.43
CA ASN A 198 9.77 -14.49 -1.07
C ASN A 198 10.55 -14.76 -2.36
N VAL A 199 10.64 -13.75 -3.23
CA VAL A 199 11.66 -13.75 -4.26
C VAL A 199 12.95 -13.41 -3.53
N PHE A 200 13.81 -14.43 -3.51
CA PHE A 200 15.17 -14.47 -3.01
C PHE A 200 16.01 -13.24 -3.36
#